data_AF-A0A8X6RQ96-F1
#
_entry.id   AF-A0A8X6RQ96-F1
#
_cell.length_a   1.000
_cell.length_b   1.000
_cell.length_c   1.000
_cell.angle_alpha   90.00
_cell.angle_beta   90.00
_cell.angle_gamma   90.00
#
_symmetry.space_group_name_H-M   'P 1'
#
loop_
_entity.id
_entity.type
_entity.pdbx_description
1 polymer ?
#
loop_
_entity_poly.entity_id
_entity_poly.type
_entity_poly.pdbx_seq_one_letter_code
_entity_poly.pdbx_strand_id
1 'polypeptide(L)' 'MASAFSRLNPIENVWDALGRQVAGRNYPPTNKNTLIRALTEEWDKLPQQLLDNVVQSMVRRVECCITLHGGHIPY' A
#
# COMPACT_ATOMS: atom_id res chain seq x y z
N MET A 1 3.40 12.91 13.66
CA MET A 1 4.64 13.20 12.91
C MET A 1 5.27 11.89 12.43
N ALA A 2 4.64 11.23 11.46
CA ALA A 2 5.12 9.98 10.87
C ALA A 2 4.67 9.96 9.40
N SER A 3 5.32 10.76 8.56
CA SER A 3 4.92 10.98 7.15
C SER A 3 6.06 10.74 6.15
N ALA A 4 7.27 10.40 6.62
CA ALA A 4 8.42 10.23 5.75
C ALA A 4 8.72 8.77 5.36
N PHE A 5 8.40 7.80 6.22
CA PHE A 5 8.64 6.37 5.95
C PHE A 5 7.57 5.69 5.08
N SER A 6 6.34 6.21 5.06
CA SER A 6 5.23 5.62 4.30
C SER A 6 5.38 5.74 2.78
N ARG A 7 6.14 6.72 2.28
CA ARG A 7 6.43 6.86 0.84
C ARG A 7 7.42 5.82 0.31
N LEU A 8 8.17 5.18 1.21
CA LEU A 8 9.28 4.26 0.92
C LEU A 8 8.89 2.78 1.01
N ASN A 9 7.66 2.48 1.38
CA ASN A 9 7.15 1.11 1.36
C ASN A 9 5.92 1.03 0.45
N PRO A 10 6.00 0.38 -0.71
CA PRO A 10 4.91 0.33 -1.70
C PRO A 10 3.63 -0.29 -1.12
N ILE A 11 3.76 -1.19 -0.14
CA ILE A 11 2.62 -1.80 0.54
C ILE A 11 1.87 -0.82 1.45
N GLU A 12 2.55 0.17 2.03
CA GLU A 12 1.92 1.22 2.85
C GLU A 12 1.00 2.10 1.99
N ASN A 13 1.39 2.37 0.74
CA ASN A 13 0.54 3.09 -0.20
C ASN A 13 -0.75 2.31 -0.52
N VAL A 14 -0.66 0.97 -0.59
CA VAL A 14 -1.83 0.10 -0.80
C VAL A 14 -2.73 0.13 0.43
N TRP A 15 -2.15 0.00 1.63
CA TRP A 15 -2.91 0.07 2.88
C TRP A 15 -3.60 1.42 3.09
N ASP A 16 -2.93 2.52 2.76
CA ASP A 16 -3.50 3.87 2.84
C ASP A 16 -4.66 4.07 1.83
N ALA A 17 -4.51 3.54 0.60
CA ALA A 17 -5.59 3.55 -0.39
C ALA A 17 -6.82 2.75 0.08
N LEU A 18 -6.61 1.55 0.62
CA LEU A 18 -7.67 0.70 1.18
C LEU A 18 -8.34 1.36 2.39
N GLY A 19 -7.55 1.93 3.30
CA GLY A 19 -8.06 2.64 4.47
C GLY A 19 -8.97 3.80 4.08
N ARG A 20 -8.57 4.60 3.07
CA ARG A 20 -9.40 5.67 2.52
C ARG A 20 -10.69 5.16 1.89
N GLN A 21 -10.64 4.08 1.10
CA GLN A 21 -11.85 3.51 0.50
C GLN A 21 -12.83 2.97 1.54
N VAL A 22 -12.34 2.26 2.56
CA VAL A 22 -13.20 1.75 3.64
C VAL A 22 -13.78 2.90 4.48
N ALA A 23 -13.00 3.94 4.77
CA ALA A 23 -13.48 5.12 5.50
C ALA A 23 -14.51 5.94 4.69
N GLY A 24 -14.42 5.93 3.35
CA GLY A 24 -15.36 6.60 2.45
C GLY A 24 -16.64 5.83 2.17
N ARG A 25 -16.83 4.62 2.72
CA ARG A 25 -18.06 3.84 2.52
C ARG A 25 -19.25 4.50 3.21
N ASN A 26 -20.38 4.55 2.51
CA ASN A 26 -21.67 5.02 3.05
C ASN A 26 -22.09 4.29 4.33
N TYR A 27 -21.71 3.02 4.46
CA TYR A 27 -21.92 2.21 5.67
C TYR A 27 -20.56 1.90 6.30
N PRO A 28 -20.13 2.69 7.30
CA PRO A 28 -18.89 2.41 8.00
C PRO A 28 -19.01 1.07 8.75
N PRO A 29 -17.97 0.22 8.70
CA PRO A 29 -17.98 -1.05 9.40
C PRO A 29 -18.04 -0.84 10.92
N THR A 30 -19.05 -1.40 11.57
CA THR A 30 -19.30 -1.24 13.01
C THR A 30 -18.75 -2.39 13.85
N ASN A 31 -18.38 -3.51 13.22
CA ASN A 31 -17.81 -4.68 13.87
C ASN A 31 -16.67 -5.30 13.04
N LYS A 32 -15.86 -6.14 13.69
CA LYS A 32 -14.70 -6.80 13.06
C LYS A 32 -15.05 -7.55 11.78
N ASN A 33 -16.18 -8.26 11.75
CA ASN A 33 -16.57 -9.04 10.58
C ASN A 33 -16.96 -8.14 9.40
N THR A 34 -17.69 -7.04 9.66
CA THR A 34 -18.01 -6.05 8.63
C THR A 34 -16.78 -5.32 8.13
N LEU A 35 -15.78 -5.08 8.99
CA LEU A 35 -14.51 -4.48 8.58
C LEU A 35 -13.71 -5.43 7.68
N ILE A 36 -13.59 -6.70 8.06
CA ILE A 36 -12.90 -7.72 7.26
C ILE A 36 -13.57 -7.84 5.89
N ARG A 37 -14.91 -7.96 5.85
CA ARG A 37 -15.64 -8.03 4.59
C ARG A 37 -15.44 -6.78 3.73
N ALA A 38 -15.48 -5.60 4.34
CA ALA A 38 -15.26 -4.35 3.61
C ALA A 38 -13.86 -4.25 3.03
N LEU A 39 -12.84 -4.67 3.78
CA LEU A 39 -11.47 -4.73 3.30
C LEU A 39 -11.32 -5.71 2.13
N THR A 40 -11.91 -6.90 2.22
CA THR A 40 -11.87 -7.89 1.12
C THR A 40 -12.56 -7.38 -0.14
N GLU A 41 -13.74 -6.77 0.00
CA GLU A 41 -14.47 -6.21 -1.14
C GLU A 41 -13.75 -5.03 -1.80
N GLU A 42 -13.10 -4.15 -1.04
CA GLU A 42 -12.28 -3.08 -1.62
C GLU A 42 -10.96 -3.61 -2.20
N TRP A 43 -10.38 -4.64 -1.59
CA TRP A 43 -9.19 -5.32 -2.10
C TRP A 43 -9.45 -5.92 -3.50
N ASP A 44 -10.56 -6.62 -3.69
CA ASP A 44 -10.92 -7.21 -4.99
C ASP A 44 -11.20 -6.17 -6.08
N LYS A 45 -11.50 -4.93 -5.71
CA LYS A 45 -11.68 -3.81 -6.65
C LYS A 45 -10.38 -3.14 -7.04
N LEU A 46 -9.28 -3.41 -6.35
CA LEU A 46 -8.00 -2.78 -6.66
C LEU A 46 -7.56 -3.21 -8.07
N PRO A 47 -7.19 -2.26 -8.94
CA PRO A 47 -6.75 -2.61 -10.27
C PRO A 47 -5.42 -3.36 -10.18
N GLN A 48 -5.30 -4.46 -10.92
CA GLN A 48 -4.09 -5.28 -10.98
C GLN A 48 -2.83 -4.45 -11.31
N GLN A 49 -2.98 -3.42 -12.16
CA GLN A 49 -1.90 -2.47 -12.48
C GLN A 49 -1.32 -1.77 -11.25
N LEU A 50 -2.12 -1.49 -10.22
CA LEU A 50 -1.63 -0.91 -8.96
C LEU A 50 -0.73 -1.91 -8.22
N LEU A 51 -1.14 -3.17 -8.16
CA LEU A 51 -0.36 -4.25 -7.55
C LEU A 51 0.95 -4.48 -8.32
N ASP A 52 0.89 -4.49 -9.65
CA ASP A 52 2.06 -4.66 -10.51
C ASP A 52 3.06 -3.49 -10.32
N ASN A 53 2.57 -2.25 -10.23
CA ASN A 53 3.41 -1.08 -9.96
C ASN A 53 4.08 -1.16 -8.58
N VAL A 54 3.36 -1.63 -7.56
CA VAL A 54 3.87 -1.83 -6.20
C VAL A 54 5.00 -2.86 -6.21
N VAL A 55 4.78 -4.01 -6.86
CA VAL A 55 5.80 -5.08 -7.00
C VAL A 55 7.01 -4.58 -7.79
N GLN A 56 6.81 -3.92 -8.93
CA GLN A 56 7.91 -3.39 -9.75
C GLN A 56 8.73 -2.34 -8.99
N SER A 57 8.07 -1.48 -8.19
CA SER A 57 8.78 -0.50 -7.37
C SER A 57 9.61 -1.16 -6.27
N MET A 58 9.16 -2.28 -5.70
CA MET A 58 9.94 -3.07 -4.74
C MET A 58 11.17 -3.68 -5.41
N VAL A 59 11.02 -4.27 -6.59
CA VAL A 59 12.14 -4.85 -7.36
C VAL A 59 13.20 -3.79 -7.63
N ARG A 60 12.80 -2.61 -8.15
CA ARG A 60 13.71 -1.49 -8.41
C ARG A 60 14.42 -0.98 -7.14
N ARG A 61 13.71 -0.93 -6.02
CA ARG A 61 14.28 -0.52 -4.72
C ARG A 61 15.30 -1.53 -4.22
N VAL A 62 15.00 -2.83 -4.32
CA VAL A 62 15.94 -3.91 -3.96
C VAL A 62 17.18 -3.86 -4.84
N GLU A 63 17.03 -3.68 -6.15
CA GLU A 63 18.14 -3.52 -7.09
C GLU A 63 18.99 -2.28 -6.77
N CYS A 64 18.37 -1.14 -6.45
CA CYS A 64 19.08 0.06 -6.00
C CYS A 64 19.84 -0.17 -4.69
N CYS A 65 19.22 -0.81 -3.68
CA CYS A 65 19.88 -1.16 -2.42
C CYS A 65 21.11 -2.04 -2.63
N ILE A 66 21.00 -3.06 -3.50
CA ILE A 66 22.10 -3.97 -3.83
C ILE A 66 23.22 -3.21 -4.56
N THR A 67 22.87 -2.38 -5.55
CA THR A 67 23.83 -1.61 -6.34
C THR A 67 24.59 -0.59 -5.47
N LEU A 68 23.90 0.01 -4.51
CA LEU A 68 24.49 0.98 -3.58
C LEU A 68 25.19 0.34 -2.38
N HIS A 69 25.32 -1.00 -2.32
CA HIS A 69 25.88 -1.74 -1.19
C HIS A 69 25.23 -1.38 0.17
N GLY A 70 23.91 -1.09 0.16
CA GLY A 70 23.18 -0.61 1.34
C GLY A 70 23.25 0.91 1.57
N GLY A 71 23.86 1.67 0.65
CA GLY A 71 23.86 3.13 0.66
C GLY A 71 22.50 3.76 0.32
N HIS A 72 22.36 5.05 0.65
CA HIS A 72 21.11 5.80 0.51
C HIS A 72 20.61 5.87 -0.95
N ILE A 73 19.41 5.36 -1.20
CA ILE A 73 18.74 5.44 -2.50
C ILE A 73 18.22 6.88 -2.68
N PRO A 74 18.71 7.66 -3.67
CA PRO A 74 18.17 8.99 -3.92
C PRO A 74 16.79 8.89 -4.59
N TYR A 75 15.89 9.79 -4.18
CA TYR A 75 14.58 10.04 -4.81
C TYR A 75 14.61 11.33 -5.62
#